data_AF-A0A7J4ED13-F1
#
_entry.id   AF-A0A7J4ED13-F1
#
_cell.length_a   1.000
_cell.length_b   1.000
_cell.length_c   1.000
_cell.angle_alpha   90.00
_cell.angle_beta   90.00
_cell.angle_gamma   90.00
#
_symmetry.space_group_name_H-M   'P 1'
#
loop_
_entity.id
_entity.type
_entity.pdbx_description
1 polymer ?
#
loop_
_entity_poly.entity_id
_entity_poly.type
_entity_poly.pdbx_seq_one_letter_code
_entity_poly.pdbx_strand_id
1 'polypeptide(L)' 'MEGKVKARIVIDDRIRHGKPIITGTRIKVDAVLEALSNRRYEL' A
#
# COMPACT_ATOMS: atom_id res chain seq x y z
N MET A 1 -24.70 -0.54 15.26
CA MET A 1 -24.34 -0.14 13.89
C MET A 1 -23.04 -0.83 13.55
N GLU A 2 -23.08 -1.78 12.63
CA GLU A 2 -21.92 -2.54 12.18
C GLU A 2 -20.92 -1.57 11.53
N GLY A 3 -19.79 -1.34 12.20
CA GLY A 3 -18.81 -0.35 11.78
C GLY A 3 -18.25 -0.73 10.41
N LYS A 4 -18.58 0.06 9.37
CA LYS A 4 -18.00 -0.09 8.04
C LYS A 4 -16.47 -0.05 8.18
N VAL A 5 -15.81 -1.18 7.96
CA VAL A 5 -14.35 -1.24 7.94
C VAL A 5 -13.89 -0.29 6.84
N LYS A 6 -13.26 0.84 7.21
CA LYS A 6 -12.62 1.72 6.24
C LYS A 6 -11.62 0.88 5.45
N ALA A 7 -11.68 0.98 4.12
CA ALA A 7 -10.69 0.35 3.25
C ALA A 7 -9.28 0.75 3.72
N ARG A 8 -8.42 -0.24 3.98
CA ARG A 8 -7.04 -0.01 4.46
C ARG A 8 -6.07 0.30 3.32
N ILE A 9 -6.48 0.02 2.08
CA ILE A 9 -5.73 0.31 0.85
C ILE A 9 -6.66 1.10 -0.07
N VAL A 10 -6.14 2.15 -0.69
CA VAL A 10 -6.85 2.97 -1.67
C VAL A 10 -6.02 3.12 -2.95
N ILE A 11 -6.71 3.31 -4.07
CA ILE A 11 -6.12 3.67 -5.36
C ILE A 11 -6.70 5.05 -5.73
N ASP A 12 -5.82 6.03 -5.95
CA ASP A 12 -6.17 7.38 -6.40
C ASP A 12 -5.15 7.79 -7.46
N ASP A 13 -5.61 8.03 -8.69
CA ASP A 13 -4.74 8.33 -9.84
C ASP A 13 -3.95 9.64 -9.67
N ARG A 14 -4.39 10.52 -8.77
CA ARG A 14 -3.69 11.78 -8.43
C ARG A 14 -2.54 11.56 -7.45
N ILE A 15 -2.45 10.39 -6.83
CA ILE A 15 -1.45 10.07 -5.80
C ILE A 15 -0.60 8.89 -6.29
N ARG A 16 0.74 9.04 -6.26
CA ARG A 16 1.69 7.97 -6.64
C ARG A 16 1.37 7.32 -8.00
N HIS A 17 0.81 8.08 -8.94
CA HIS A 17 0.43 7.63 -10.29
C HIS A 17 -0.57 6.46 -10.28
N GLY A 18 -1.55 6.46 -9.36
CA GLY A 18 -2.55 5.40 -9.28
C GLY A 18 -2.04 4.10 -8.66
N LYS A 19 -0.84 4.09 -8.08
CA LYS A 19 -0.36 2.91 -7.35
C LYS A 19 -1.14 2.74 -6.03
N PRO A 20 -1.46 1.50 -5.61
CA PRO A 20 -2.11 1.25 -4.33
C PRO A 20 -1.30 1.79 -3.15
N ILE A 21 -1.97 2.49 -2.23
CA ILE A 21 -1.36 3.07 -1.02
C ILE A 21 -2.12 2.67 0.25
N ILE A 22 -1.43 2.68 1.39
CA ILE A 22 -2.06 2.52 2.71
C ILE A 22 -2.85 3.78 3.05
N THR A 23 -4.13 3.62 3.39
CA THR A 23 -5.06 4.71 3.70
C THR A 23 -4.48 5.66 4.76
N GLY A 24 -4.55 6.97 4.48
CA GLY A 24 -4.01 8.01 5.37
C GLY A 24 -2.50 8.24 5.22
N THR A 25 -1.84 7.58 4.27
CA THR A 25 -0.41 7.73 4.00
C THR A 25 -0.14 7.91 2.50
N ARG A 26 1.12 8.22 2.14
CA ARG A 26 1.63 8.11 0.76
C ARG A 26 2.54 6.89 0.57
N ILE A 27 2.46 5.93 1.50
CA ILE A 27 3.23 4.69 1.48
C ILE A 27 2.55 3.74 0.50
N LYS A 28 3.29 3.38 -0.55
CA LYS A 28 2.84 2.38 -1.51
C LYS A 28 2.83 1.00 -0.86
N VAL A 29 1.91 0.14 -1.28
CA VAL A 29 1.84 -1.24 -0.79
C VAL A 29 3.11 -2.02 -1.14
N ASP A 30 3.68 -1.80 -2.34
CA ASP A 30 4.91 -2.45 -2.80
C ASP A 30 6.10 -2.22 -1.85
N ALA A 31 6.27 -1.00 -1.36
CA ALA A 31 7.36 -0.65 -0.44
C ALA A 31 7.25 -1.39 0.90
N VAL A 32 6.03 -1.62 1.40
CA VAL A 32 5.81 -2.42 2.62
C VAL A 32 6.14 -3.89 2.34
N LEU A 33 5.70 -4.42 1.21
CA LEU A 33 5.99 -5.79 0.81
C LEU A 33 7.48 -6.01 0.57
N GLU A 34 8.19 -5.06 -0.04
CA GLU A 34 9.65 -5.08 -0.19
C GLU A 34 10.36 -5.08 1.16
N ALA A 35 9.94 -4.21 2.08
CA ALA A 35 10.54 -4.14 3.42
C ALA A 35 10.30 -5.41 4.24
N LEU A 36 9.17 -6.08 4.05
CA LEU A 36 8.83 -7.34 4.73
C LEU A 36 9.38 -8.57 4.03
N SER A 37 9.55 -8.50 2.71
CA SER A 37 10.15 -9.54 1.89
C SER A 37 11.64 -9.58 2.23
N ASN A 38 11.97 -10.39 3.22
CA ASN A 38 13.32 -10.63 3.72
C ASN A 38 14.19 -11.41 2.70
N ARG A 39 14.13 -11.06 1.40
CA ARG A 39 14.83 -11.73 0.29
C ARG A 39 15.82 -10.79 -0.39
N ARG A 40 17.11 -11.12 -0.26
CA ARG A 40 18.11 -10.81 -1.28
C ARG A 40 17.69 -11.53 -2.56
N TYR A 41 17.44 -10.79 -3.64
CA TYR A 41 17.51 -11.36 -4.97
C TYR A 41 18.99 -11.51 -5.30
N GLU A 42 19.51 -12.73 -5.27
CA GLU A 42 20.74 -13.06 -5.98
C GLU A 42 20.38 -13.17 -7.46
N LEU A 43 21.00 -12.29 -8.27
CA LEU A 43 21.03 -12.34 -9.73
C LEU A 43 22.29 -13.10 -10.16
#